data_AF-A0A3M0BK16-F1
#
_entry.id   AF-A0A3M0BK16-F1
#
_cell.length_a   1.000
_cell.length_b   1.000
_cell.length_c   1.000
_cell.angle_alpha   90.00
_cell.angle_beta   90.00
_cell.angle_gamma   90.00
#
_symmetry.space_group_name_H-M   'P 1'
#
loop_
_entity.id
_entity.type
_entity.pdbx_description
1 polymer ?
#
loop_
_entity_poly.entity_id
_entity_poly.type
_entity_poly.pdbx_seq_one_letter_code
_entity_poly.pdbx_strand_id
1 'polypeptide(L)' 'MARLVKLTEKKPLKLEGKEEDYYICQCGLSKKYPFCDGSHKKARDEEEGKLYIYDENGRVEINP' A
#
# COMPACT_ATOMS: atom_id res chain seq x y z
N MET A 1 -12.59 1.42 -18.57
CA MET A 1 -11.15 1.61 -18.83
C MET A 1 -10.39 1.34 -17.54
N ALA A 2 -9.37 0.49 -17.55
CA ALA A 2 -8.52 0.24 -16.40
C ALA A 2 -7.25 1.11 -16.50
N ARG A 3 -6.68 1.49 -15.35
CA ARG A 3 -5.39 2.18 -15.27
C ARG A 3 -4.51 1.49 -14.24
N LEU A 4 -3.23 1.41 -14.50
CA LEU A 4 -2.23 0.97 -13.52
C LEU A 4 -1.70 2.20 -12.79
N VAL A 5 -1.71 2.14 -11.45
CA VAL A 5 -1.15 3.18 -10.57
C VAL A 5 0.03 2.56 -9.84
N LYS A 6 1.22 3.11 -10.05
CA LYS A 6 2.43 2.69 -9.32
C LYS A 6 2.44 3.33 -7.93
N LEU A 7 2.54 2.50 -6.91
CA LEU A 7 2.74 2.93 -5.53
C LEU A 7 4.09 2.38 -5.05
N THR A 8 4.90 3.24 -4.44
CA THR A 8 6.27 2.89 -4.01
C THR A 8 6.42 2.85 -2.49
N GLU A 9 5.49 3.47 -1.76
CA GLU A 9 5.55 3.54 -0.30
C GLU A 9 4.93 2.31 0.35
N LYS A 10 5.69 1.64 1.22
CA LYS A 10 5.27 0.39 1.89
C LYS A 10 4.54 0.61 3.22
N LYS A 11 4.46 1.87 3.68
CA LYS A 11 3.93 2.24 5.00
C LYS A 11 2.97 3.44 4.87
N PRO A 12 2.07 3.64 5.84
CA PRO A 12 1.19 4.80 5.80
C PRO A 12 1.95 6.10 6.11
N LEU A 13 1.44 7.20 5.56
CA LEU A 13 1.83 8.55 5.98
C LEU A 13 1.13 8.88 7.29
N LYS A 14 1.91 9.19 8.33
CA LYS A 14 1.38 9.74 9.57
C LYS A 14 1.11 11.24 9.38
N LEU A 15 -0.10 11.68 9.67
CA LEU A 15 -0.48 13.10 9.74
C LEU A 15 -0.87 13.42 11.18
N GLU A 16 -0.23 14.43 11.75
CA GLU A 16 -0.51 14.89 13.10
C GLU A 16 -1.79 15.73 13.09
N GLY A 17 -2.83 15.25 13.76
CA GLY A 17 -4.09 15.98 13.94
C GLY A 17 -4.14 16.69 15.28
N LYS A 18 -5.14 17.58 15.43
CA LYS A 18 -5.34 18.33 16.68
C LYS A 18 -5.82 17.45 17.84
N GLU A 19 -6.63 16.43 17.55
CA GLU A 19 -7.22 15.53 18.55
C GLU A 19 -6.63 14.12 18.46
N GLU A 20 -6.35 13.64 17.25
CA GLU A 20 -5.76 12.32 17.00
C GLU A 20 -4.88 12.32 15.75
N ASP A 21 -3.95 11.37 15.69
CA ASP A 21 -3.11 11.14 14.52
C ASP A 21 -3.86 10.35 13.44
N TYR A 22 -3.75 10.80 12.19
CA TYR A 22 -4.30 10.09 11.04
C TYR A 22 -3.19 9.31 10.34
N TYR A 23 -3.55 8.11 9.84
CA TYR A 23 -2.65 7.29 9.04
C TYR A 23 -3.22 7.10 7.65
N ILE A 24 -2.62 7.75 6.65
CA ILE A 24 -3.07 7.70 5.26
C ILE A 24 -2.38 6.55 4.55
N CYS A 25 -3.15 5.72 3.85
CA CYS A 25 -2.64 4.58 3.12
C CYS A 25 -1.85 5.03 1.89
N GLN A 26 -0.59 4.60 1.80
CA GLN A 26 0.23 4.81 0.60
C GLN A 26 0.61 3.49 -0.10
N CYS A 27 0.30 2.33 0.49
CA CYS A 27 0.75 1.01 0.01
C CYS A 27 -0.11 0.32 -1.04
N GLY A 28 -1.33 0.77 -1.31
CA GLY A 28 -2.24 0.15 -2.28
C GLY A 28 -3.26 -0.82 -1.68
N LEU A 29 -3.04 -1.30 -0.45
CA LEU A 29 -3.65 -2.53 0.03
C LEU A 29 -4.80 -2.34 1.04
N SER A 30 -5.07 -1.11 1.47
CA SER A 30 -6.13 -0.87 2.46
C SER A 30 -7.51 -1.20 1.88
N LYS A 31 -8.36 -1.83 2.69
CA LYS A 31 -9.79 -1.96 2.39
C LYS A 31 -10.60 -0.75 2.88
N LYS A 32 -9.97 0.17 3.60
CA LYS A 32 -10.56 1.40 4.15
C LYS A 32 -9.94 2.67 3.56
N TYR A 33 -9.61 2.64 2.26
CA TYR A 33 -9.07 3.81 1.56
C TYR A 33 -9.91 5.08 1.84
N PRO A 34 -9.27 6.25 2.11
CA PRO A 34 -7.83 6.53 2.05
C PRO A 34 -7.03 6.20 3.31
N PHE A 35 -7.66 5.65 4.35
CA PHE A 35 -7.01 5.41 5.63
C PHE A 35 -6.28 4.07 5.67
N CYS A 36 -5.25 3.99 6.50
CA CYS A 36 -4.55 2.76 6.81
C CYS A 36 -5.41 1.85 7.69
N ASP A 37 -5.57 0.59 7.27
CA ASP A 37 -6.24 -0.46 8.06
C ASP A 37 -5.26 -1.54 8.56
N GLY A 38 -3.96 -1.32 8.39
CA GLY A 38 -2.91 -2.28 8.73
C GLY A 38 -2.51 -3.25 7.61
N SER A 39 -3.21 -3.25 6.45
CA SER A 39 -2.89 -4.14 5.32
C SER A 39 -1.50 -3.91 4.73
N HIS A 40 -0.89 -2.74 4.97
CA HIS A 40 0.49 -2.41 4.58
C HIS A 40 1.53 -3.42 5.11
N LYS A 41 1.20 -4.20 6.14
CA LYS A 41 2.08 -5.26 6.65
C LYS A 41 2.46 -6.29 5.60
N LYS A 42 1.62 -6.51 4.58
CA LYS A 42 1.88 -7.42 3.45
C LYS A 42 2.98 -6.95 2.50
N ALA A 43 3.29 -5.65 2.52
CA ALA A 43 4.29 -5.03 1.65
C ALA A 43 5.67 -4.87 2.34
N ARG A 44 5.83 -5.33 3.60
CA ARG A 44 7.04 -5.06 4.40
C ARG A 44 8.29 -5.79 3.90
N ASP A 45 8.10 -6.95 3.29
CA ASP A 45 9.13 -7.84 2.76
C ASP A 45 9.34 -7.67 1.25
N GLU A 46 8.68 -6.71 0.62
CA GLU A 46 8.92 -6.38 -0.78
C GLU A 46 10.37 -5.90 -0.96
N GLU A 47 11.04 -6.41 -1.98
CA GLU A 47 12.42 -6.05 -2.27
C GLU A 47 12.49 -4.79 -3.14
N GLU A 48 13.60 -4.05 -3.05
CA GLU A 48 13.85 -2.89 -3.90
C GLU A 48 14.06 -3.32 -5.35
N GLY A 49 13.52 -2.57 -6.31
CA GLY A 49 13.64 -2.87 -7.74
C GLY A 49 12.70 -3.96 -8.28
N LYS A 50 11.95 -4.66 -7.43
CA LYS A 50 10.92 -5.62 -7.84
C LYS A 50 9.54 -4.97 -7.95
N LEU A 51 8.69 -5.50 -8.83
CA LEU A 51 7.30 -5.08 -8.95
C LEU A 51 6.37 -6.18 -8.39
N TYR A 52 5.41 -5.79 -7.56
CA TYR A 52 4.42 -6.71 -7.02
C TYR A 52 3.01 -6.26 -7.42
N ILE A 53 2.21 -7.20 -7.94
CA ILE A 53 0.77 -7.01 -8.17
C ILE A 53 -0.01 -7.76 -7.11
N TYR A 54 -1.05 -7.11 -6.60
CA TYR A 54 -1.98 -7.68 -5.63
C TYR A 54 -3.36 -7.78 -6.28
N ASP A 55 -3.89 -8.99 -6.36
CA ASP A 55 -5.24 -9.28 -6.87
C ASP A 55 -6.02 -10.20 -5.91
N GLU A 56 -7.15 -10.74 -6.38
CA GLU A 56 -7.96 -11.68 -5.61
C GLU A 56 -7.28 -13.03 -5.35
N ASN A 57 -6.28 -13.40 -6.15
CA ASN A 57 -5.51 -14.64 -6.03
C ASN A 57 -4.27 -14.46 -5.14
N GLY A 58 -3.87 -13.22 -4.85
CA GLY A 58 -2.83 -12.90 -3.89
C GLY A 58 -1.77 -11.96 -4.43
N ARG A 59 -0.53 -12.13 -3.96
CA ARG A 59 0.63 -11.34 -4.38
C ARG A 59 1.40 -12.08 -5.46
N VAL A 60 1.64 -11.43 -6.59
CA VAL A 60 2.47 -11.92 -7.69
C VAL A 60 3.67 -10.99 -7.86
N GLU A 61 4.88 -11.53 -7.78
CA GLU A 61 6.08 -10.82 -8.21
C GLU A 61 6.13 -10.80 -9.74
N ILE A 62 6.36 -9.63 -10.29
CA ILE A 62 6.56 -9.42 -11.73
C ILE A 62 7.97 -8.92 -11.89
N ASN A 63 8.71 -9.59 -12.77
CA ASN A 63 10.01 -9.13 -13.24
C ASN A 63 9.74 -8.28 -14.49
N PRO A 64 9.75 -6.94 -14.41
CA PRO A 64 9.52 -6.09 -15.57
C PRO A 64 10.58 -6.27 -16.67
#